data_AF-A0A1Y1USK3-F1
#
_entry.id   AF-A0A1Y1USK3-F1
#
_cell.length_a   1.000
_cell.length_b   1.000
_cell.length_c   1.000
_cell.angle_alpha   90.00
_cell.angle_beta   90.00
_cell.angle_gamma   90.00
#
_symmetry.space_group_name_H-M   'P 1'
#
loop_
_entity.id
_entity.type
_entity.pdbx_description
1 polymer ?
#
loop_
_entity_poly.entity_id
_entity_poly.type
_entity_poly.pdbx_seq_one_letter_code
_entity_poly.pdbx_strand_id
1 'polypeptide(L)'
;MATPPTLLPGMAYIHVSTNEPSAVTSVKHQQWTLHHVGPVGELQGEHLFEVRQPGGTVMERSGLDEPALLQKIKDDTGLKGVKMVEMKQRVKRDEF
;
A
#
# COMPACT_ATOMS: atom_id res chain seq x y z
N MET A 1 -5.19 20.62 -8.65
CA MET A 1 -3.97 20.48 -7.82
C MET A 1 -4.10 19.17 -7.08
N ALA A 2 -3.43 18.10 -7.55
CA ALA A 2 -3.39 16.84 -6.81
C ALA A 2 -2.37 17.01 -5.68
N THR A 3 -2.85 17.19 -4.46
CA THR A 3 -1.98 17.12 -3.27
C THR A 3 -1.23 15.79 -3.30
N PRO A 4 0.10 15.79 -3.17
CA PRO A 4 0.84 14.54 -3.07
C PRO A 4 0.27 13.75 -1.90
N PRO A 5 0.06 12.43 -2.07
CA PRO A 5 -0.46 11.62 -0.99
C PRO A 5 0.51 11.72 0.19
N THR A 6 -0.01 12.21 1.32
CA THR A 6 0.78 12.30 2.56
C THR A 6 0.82 10.90 3.14
N LEU A 7 1.92 10.21 2.86
CA LEU A 7 2.16 8.87 3.35
C LEU A 7 2.71 8.97 4.77
N LEU A 8 1.99 8.37 5.72
CA LEU A 8 2.26 8.46 7.15
C LEU A 8 3.32 7.40 7.54
N PRO A 9 4.43 7.80 8.17
CA PRO A 9 5.43 6.85 8.63
C PRO A 9 4.81 5.87 9.64
N GLY A 10 5.15 4.58 9.53
CA GLY A 10 4.61 3.52 10.38
C GLY A 10 3.30 2.89 9.90
N MET A 11 2.63 3.47 8.91
CA MET A 11 1.43 2.91 8.31
C MET A 11 1.75 1.88 7.21
N ALA A 12 0.80 0.98 6.98
CA ALA A 12 0.91 -0.09 6.00
C ALA A 12 0.54 0.39 4.59
N TYR A 13 1.56 0.45 3.73
CA TYR A 13 1.42 0.73 2.30
C TYR A 13 1.88 -0.44 1.47
N ILE A 14 1.19 -0.69 0.37
CA ILE A 14 1.42 -1.78 -0.55
C ILE A 14 1.65 -1.22 -1.93
N HIS A 15 2.76 -1.60 -2.51
CA HIS A 15 3.07 -1.38 -3.91
C HIS A 15 2.57 -2.58 -4.71
N VAL A 16 1.75 -2.29 -5.70
CA VAL A 16 1.18 -3.27 -6.61
C VAL A 16 1.51 -2.86 -8.04
N SER A 17 2.19 -3.73 -8.77
CA SER A 17 2.37 -3.59 -10.21
C SER A 17 1.15 -4.17 -10.94
N THR A 18 0.28 -3.30 -11.46
CA THR A 18 -0.91 -3.66 -12.24
C THR A 18 -1.25 -2.57 -13.25
N ASN A 19 -1.83 -2.94 -14.38
CA ASN A 19 -2.42 -1.97 -15.33
C ASN A 19 -3.87 -1.60 -14.97
N GLU A 20 -4.49 -2.35 -14.05
CA GLU A 20 -5.89 -2.17 -13.64
C GLU A 20 -5.98 -1.96 -12.12
N PRO A 21 -5.58 -0.79 -11.60
CA PRO A 21 -5.62 -0.50 -10.16
C PRO A 21 -7.02 -0.56 -9.57
N SER A 22 -8.05 -0.30 -10.39
CA SER A 22 -9.47 -0.34 -9.99
C SER A 22 -9.94 -1.73 -9.57
N ALA A 23 -9.35 -2.80 -10.11
CA ALA A 23 -9.65 -4.16 -9.69
C ALA A 23 -9.13 -4.44 -8.28
N VAL A 24 -7.99 -3.84 -7.93
CA VAL A 24 -7.31 -4.02 -6.63
C VAL A 24 -8.02 -3.26 -5.50
N THR A 25 -8.54 -2.06 -5.76
CA THR A 25 -9.38 -1.34 -4.78
C THR A 25 -10.71 -2.03 -4.50
N SER A 26 -11.16 -2.92 -5.38
CA SER A 26 -12.38 -3.70 -5.18
C SER A 26 -12.20 -4.83 -4.15
N VAL A 27 -10.95 -5.17 -3.79
CA VAL A 27 -10.63 -6.15 -2.76
C VAL A 27 -11.04 -5.61 -1.40
N LYS A 28 -12.25 -5.99 -0.98
CA LYS A 28 -12.76 -5.73 0.36
C LYS A 28 -12.67 -7.00 1.18
N HIS A 29 -11.71 -7.05 2.08
CA HIS A 29 -11.61 -8.12 3.05
C HIS A 29 -12.40 -7.76 4.32
N GLN A 30 -12.91 -8.76 5.05
CA GLN A 30 -13.64 -8.52 6.30
C GLN A 30 -12.82 -7.75 7.35
N GLN A 31 -11.49 -7.78 7.26
CA GLN A 31 -10.57 -7.19 8.24
C GLN A 31 -9.83 -5.96 7.71
N TRP A 32 -9.83 -5.72 6.40
CA TRP A 32 -9.13 -4.60 5.76
C TRP A 32 -9.64 -4.34 4.35
N THR A 33 -9.39 -3.14 3.86
CA THR A 33 -9.71 -2.66 2.52
C THR A 33 -8.48 -2.00 1.93
N LEU A 34 -8.29 -2.14 0.62
CA LEU A 34 -7.23 -1.44 -0.09
C LEU A 34 -7.77 -0.15 -0.68
N HIS A 35 -7.11 0.96 -0.37
CA HIS A 35 -7.44 2.25 -0.96
C HIS A 35 -6.30 2.67 -1.90
N HIS A 36 -6.64 2.99 -3.15
CA HIS A 36 -5.67 3.45 -4.13
C HIS A 36 -5.23 4.86 -3.77
N VAL A 37 -3.94 4.99 -3.49
CA VAL A 37 -3.33 6.26 -3.10
C VAL A 37 -2.86 7.02 -4.34
N GLY A 38 -2.32 6.30 -5.32
CA GLY A 38 -1.83 6.87 -6.56
C GLY A 38 -0.76 6.01 -7.22
N PRO A 39 -0.18 6.46 -8.35
CA PRO A 39 0.96 5.80 -8.97
C PRO A 39 2.27 5.99 -8.18
N VAL A 40 3.19 5.04 -8.31
CA VAL A 40 4.54 5.13 -7.73
C VAL A 40 5.48 5.82 -8.71
N GLY A 41 5.76 7.11 -8.48
CA GLY A 41 6.66 7.89 -9.32
C GLY A 41 6.12 8.06 -10.75
N GLU A 42 7.00 7.87 -11.75
CA GLU A 42 6.69 7.97 -13.18
C GLU A 42 6.49 6.59 -13.86
N LEU A 43 6.53 5.50 -13.08
CA LEU A 43 6.47 4.14 -13.64
C LEU A 43 5.02 3.77 -13.98
N GLN A 44 4.78 3.51 -15.27
CA GLN A 44 3.48 3.07 -15.76
C GLN A 44 3.19 1.65 -15.27
N GLY A 45 1.98 1.47 -14.72
CA GLY A 45 1.53 0.20 -14.16
C GLY A 45 2.02 -0.07 -12.74
N GLU A 46 2.61 0.92 -12.06
CA GLU A 46 3.01 0.82 -10.65
C GLU A 46 2.14 1.72 -9.78
N HIS A 47 1.46 1.11 -8.81
CA HIS A 47 0.46 1.79 -8.01
C HIS A 47 0.63 1.49 -6.52
N LEU A 48 0.44 2.53 -5.71
CA LEU A 48 0.48 2.47 -4.27
C LEU A 48 -0.94 2.39 -3.71
N PHE A 49 -1.11 1.48 -2.78
CA PHE A 49 -2.35 1.26 -2.04
C PHE A 49 -2.05 1.35 -0.55
N GLU A 50 -2.97 1.93 0.20
CA GLU A 50 -2.94 1.94 1.66
C GLU A 50 -3.91 0.91 2.20
N VAL A 51 -3.50 0.24 3.28
CA VAL A 51 -4.31 -0.77 3.94
C VAL A 51 -5.15 -0.08 5.00
N ARG A 52 -6.47 -0.08 4.84
CA ARG A 52 -7.40 0.55 5.78
C ARG A 52 -8.25 -0.49 6.49
N GLN A 53 -8.50 -0.30 7.78
CA GLN A 53 -9.48 -1.08 8.54
C GLN A 53 -10.90 -0.84 8.01
N PRO A 54 -11.84 -1.78 8.26
CA PRO A 54 -13.26 -1.55 8.08
C PRO A 54 -13.71 -0.41 9.01
N GLY A 55 -13.69 0.82 8.48
CA GLY A 55 -13.84 2.05 9.26
C GLY A 55 -13.06 3.23 8.68
N GLY A 56 -12.13 2.97 7.75
CA GLY A 56 -11.40 4.00 7.01
C GLY A 56 -10.06 4.41 7.65
N THR A 57 -9.72 3.88 8.81
CA THR A 57 -8.44 4.13 9.48
C THR A 57 -7.33 3.33 8.81
N VAL A 58 -6.21 3.97 8.47
CA VAL A 58 -5.02 3.29 7.95
C VAL A 58 -4.44 2.38 9.02
N MET A 59 -4.12 1.14 8.64
CA MET A 59 -3.53 0.17 9.54
C MET A 59 -2.06 0.45 9.77
N GLU A 60 -1.63 0.30 11.02
CA GLU A 60 -0.21 0.31 11.38
C GLU A 60 0.46 -0.97 10.91
N ARG A 61 1.67 -0.84 10.36
CA ARG A 61 2.43 -1.99 9.88
C ARG A 61 2.83 -2.95 10.99
N SER A 62 3.19 -2.44 12.17
CA SER A 62 3.64 -3.25 13.30
C SER A 62 2.59 -4.24 13.81
N GLY A 63 1.30 -3.97 13.54
CA GLY A 63 0.20 -4.86 13.91
C GLY A 63 -0.28 -5.77 12.78
N LEU A 64 0.38 -5.75 11.61
CA LEU A 64 -0.02 -6.51 10.43
C LEU A 64 0.97 -7.64 10.15
N ASP A 65 0.41 -8.82 9.89
CA ASP A 65 1.18 -9.94 9.34
C ASP A 65 1.40 -9.71 7.84
N GLU A 66 2.52 -9.04 7.53
CA GLU A 66 2.90 -8.69 6.16
C GLU A 66 2.86 -9.87 5.18
N PRO A 67 3.45 -11.05 5.49
CA PRO A 67 3.46 -12.16 4.54
C PRO A 67 2.06 -12.71 4.30
N ALA A 68 1.21 -12.85 5.35
CA ALA A 68 -0.16 -13.30 5.17
C ALA A 68 -0.98 -12.30 4.36
N LEU A 69 -0.84 -11.00 4.63
CA LEU A 69 -1.54 -9.94 3.90
C LEU A 69 -1.17 -9.94 2.42
N LEU A 70 0.13 -9.96 2.11
CA LEU A 70 0.62 -9.99 0.73
C LEU A 70 0.14 -11.24 0.00
N GLN A 71 0.19 -12.41 0.65
CA GLN A 71 -0.29 -13.66 0.05
C GLN A 71 -1.80 -13.60 -0.24
N LYS A 72 -2.60 -13.06 0.68
CA LYS A 72 -4.04 -12.87 0.51
C LYS A 72 -4.37 -11.98 -0.68
N ILE A 73 -3.66 -10.87 -0.81
CA ILE A 73 -3.87 -9.92 -1.91
C ILE A 73 -3.53 -10.59 -3.24
N LYS A 74 -2.41 -11.31 -3.30
CA LYS A 74 -2.01 -12.06 -4.51
C LYS A 74 -3.03 -13.12 -4.90
N ASP A 75 -3.63 -13.79 -3.94
CA ASP A 75 -4.67 -14.80 -4.17
C ASP A 75 -5.96 -14.17 -4.71
N ASP A 76 -6.41 -13.07 -4.09
CA ASP A 76 -7.67 -12.40 -4.44
C ASP A 76 -7.60 -11.65 -5.79
N THR A 77 -6.48 -10.98 -6.06
CA THR A 77 -6.28 -10.22 -7.32
C THR A 77 -5.56 -10.99 -8.41
N GLY A 78 -4.99 -12.17 -8.12
CA GLY A 78 -4.14 -12.91 -9.06
C GLY A 78 -2.83 -12.19 -9.43
N LEU A 79 -2.46 -11.10 -8.74
CA LEU A 79 -1.30 -10.28 -9.06
C LEU A 79 -0.02 -10.88 -8.50
N LYS A 80 1.06 -10.91 -9.29
CA LYS A 80 2.36 -11.42 -8.84
C LYS A 80 3.24 -10.33 -8.21
N GLY A 81 3.05 -9.07 -8.62
CA GLY A 81 3.87 -7.92 -8.28
C GLY A 81 3.40 -7.14 -7.04
N VAL A 82 3.01 -7.83 -5.97
CA VAL A 82 2.57 -7.18 -4.71
C VAL A 82 3.74 -7.17 -3.72
N LYS A 83 4.13 -5.99 -3.24
CA LYS A 83 5.22 -5.76 -2.27
C LYS A 83 4.78 -4.75 -1.22
N MET A 84 5.21 -4.92 0.03
CA MET A 84 4.99 -3.91 1.06
C MET A 84 6.01 -2.78 0.93
N VAL A 85 5.56 -1.54 1.03
CA VAL A 85 6.42 -0.36 0.99
C VAL A 85 6.76 0.03 2.41
N GLU A 86 8.05 -0.09 2.74
CA GLU A 86 8.58 0.53 3.92
C GLU A 86 8.91 1.99 3.62
N MET A 87 8.12 2.90 4.18
CA MET A 87 8.59 4.25 4.37
C MET A 87 9.65 4.25 5.46
N LYS A 88 10.87 3.85 5.10
CA LYS A 88 12.03 4.18 5.92
C LYS A 88 12.08 5.69 5.95
N GLN A 89 11.67 6.24 7.10
CA GLN A 89 11.93 7.62 7.44
C GLN A 89 13.39 7.85 7.06
N ARG A 90 13.66 8.68 6.04
CA ARG A 90 15.03 9.11 5.79
C ARG A 90 15.42 9.83 7.07
N VAL A 91 16.11 9.12 7.97
CA VAL A 91 16.96 9.76 8.95
C VAL A 91 17.88 10.59 8.08
N LYS A 92 17.64 11.90 8.01
CA LYS A 92 18.68 12.84 7.62
C LYS A 92 19.81 12.51 8.59
N ARG A 93 20.80 11.74 8.11
CA ARG A 93 22.07 11.63 8.81
C ARG A 93 22.67 13.00 8.64
N ASP A 94 22.45 13.84 9.65
CA ASP A 94 23.17 15.08 9.82
C ASP A 94 24.65 14.69 9.82
N GLU A 95 25.36 15.12 8.79
CA GLU A 95 26.81 14.98 8.74
C GLU A 95 27.38 15.95 9.78
N PHE A 96 27.83 15.40 10.91
CA PHE A 96 28.68 16.08 11.88
C PHE A 96 30.04 15.37 11.94
#